data_AF-A0A956KAV7-F1
#
_entry.id   AF-A0A956KAV7-F1
#
_cell.length_a   1.000
_cell.length_b   1.000
_cell.length_c   1.000
_cell.angle_alpha   90.00
_cell.angle_beta   90.00
_cell.angle_gamma   90.00
#
_symmetry.space_group_name_H-M   'P 1'
#
loop_
_entity.id
_entity.type
_entity.pdbx_description
1 polymer ?
#
loop_
_entity_poly.entity_id
_entity_poly.type
_entity_poly.pdbx_seq_one_letter_code
_entity_poly.pdbx_strand_id
1 'polypeptide(L)'
;MTTPWLRTGETSLEDEELLLLDALFDQDCPPAALRRAGFSERFNLPAAHDLDDVALARTLMALARRGLVRLRDGDARVGLTPAGAALWDRERLPTWERYCADASYERDGGWELSVRSPSEPVARAFLAAASAHGLFAVDPQQGIDARWLDDVALVPWRRFRAVFELRARLVPGASARQVDWAAIQARRVWWRTINELCVELEWMLRR
;
A
#
# COMPACT_ATOMS: atom_id res chain seq x y z
N MET A 1 4.13 13.49 -23.38
CA MET A 1 3.78 13.45 -21.95
C MET A 1 3.44 12.01 -21.63
N THR A 2 4.30 11.33 -20.87
CA THR A 2 4.01 9.97 -20.38
C THR A 2 2.87 10.07 -19.39
N THR A 3 1.73 9.45 -19.69
CA THR A 3 0.58 9.37 -18.79
C THR A 3 1.10 8.78 -17.47
N PRO A 4 1.15 9.54 -16.36
CA PRO A 4 1.87 9.09 -15.16
C PRO A 4 1.16 7.94 -14.42
N TRP A 5 0.03 7.48 -14.95
CA TRP A 5 -0.94 6.68 -14.22
C TRP A 5 -1.48 5.59 -15.12
N LEU A 6 -1.16 4.34 -14.80
CA LEU A 6 -1.83 3.23 -15.46
C LEU A 6 -3.25 3.07 -14.92
N ARG A 7 -4.22 3.31 -15.78
CA ARG A 7 -5.63 3.05 -15.52
C ARG A 7 -6.21 2.24 -16.67
N THR A 8 -7.12 1.32 -16.38
CA THR A 8 -7.75 0.47 -17.41
C THR A 8 -8.79 1.23 -18.23
N GLY A 9 -9.38 2.28 -17.66
CA GLY A 9 -10.51 2.98 -18.28
C GLY A 9 -11.82 2.20 -18.21
N GLU A 10 -11.89 1.13 -17.40
CA GLU A 10 -13.09 0.32 -17.21
C GLU A 10 -14.17 0.99 -16.33
N THR A 11 -13.85 2.12 -15.71
CA THR A 11 -14.78 2.84 -14.85
C THR A 11 -14.95 4.30 -15.29
N SER A 12 -15.97 4.95 -14.74
CA SER A 12 -16.23 6.38 -14.95
C SER A 12 -15.46 7.30 -14.00
N LEU A 13 -14.48 6.77 -13.24
CA LEU A 13 -13.66 7.59 -12.35
C LEU A 13 -12.84 8.60 -13.15
N GLU A 14 -12.79 9.85 -12.71
CA GLU A 14 -11.84 10.82 -13.26
C GLU A 14 -10.44 10.57 -12.66
N ASP A 15 -9.39 11.11 -13.30
CA ASP A 15 -8.01 10.91 -12.83
C ASP A 15 -7.80 11.42 -11.40
N GLU A 16 -8.39 12.57 -11.08
CA GLU A 16 -8.34 13.16 -9.74
C GLU A 16 -9.07 12.32 -8.70
N GLU A 17 -10.17 11.70 -9.09
CA GLU A 17 -10.90 10.78 -8.23
C GLU A 17 -10.07 9.54 -7.95
N LEU A 18 -9.45 8.97 -8.99
CA LEU A 18 -8.60 7.80 -8.85
C LEU A 18 -7.39 8.07 -7.94
N LEU A 19 -6.77 9.26 -8.02
CA LEU A 19 -5.69 9.67 -7.12
C LEU A 19 -6.14 9.76 -5.65
N LEU A 20 -7.33 10.32 -5.40
CA LEU A 20 -7.89 10.34 -4.05
C LEU A 20 -8.17 8.91 -3.55
N LEU A 21 -8.63 8.02 -4.42
CA LEU A 21 -8.87 6.61 -4.09
C LEU A 21 -7.56 5.87 -3.80
N ASP A 22 -6.48 6.15 -4.54
CA ASP A 22 -5.14 5.62 -4.26
C ASP A 22 -4.62 6.03 -2.88
N ALA A 23 -4.81 7.29 -2.49
CA ALA A 23 -4.40 7.79 -1.18
C ALA A 23 -5.18 7.15 -0.02
N LEU A 24 -6.37 6.62 -0.31
CA LEU A 24 -7.26 5.97 0.64
C LEU A 24 -7.21 4.43 0.56
N PHE A 25 -6.34 3.89 -0.28
CA PHE A 25 -6.24 2.46 -0.58
C PHE A 25 -6.03 1.60 0.68
N ASP A 26 -5.09 1.97 1.54
CA ASP A 26 -4.70 1.20 2.72
C ASP A 26 -5.06 1.89 4.05
N GLN A 27 -5.60 3.12 4.01
CA GLN A 27 -5.89 3.90 5.20
C GLN A 27 -7.06 4.87 5.05
N ASP A 28 -7.72 5.15 6.17
CA ASP A 28 -8.59 6.31 6.30
C ASP A 28 -7.74 7.52 6.70
N CYS A 29 -8.05 8.73 6.24
CA CYS A 29 -7.31 9.93 6.62
C CYS A 29 -8.24 11.14 6.78
N PRO A 30 -7.82 12.19 7.53
CA PRO A 30 -8.60 13.42 7.58
C PRO A 30 -8.60 14.14 6.22
N PRO A 31 -9.66 14.86 5.80
CA PRO A 31 -9.71 15.60 4.54
C PRO A 31 -8.52 16.54 4.33
N ALA A 32 -7.99 17.13 5.40
CA ALA A 32 -6.83 18.00 5.33
C ALA A 32 -5.56 17.28 4.84
N ALA A 33 -5.46 15.96 5.01
CA ALA A 33 -4.38 15.14 4.47
C ALA A 33 -4.48 14.98 2.95
N LEU A 34 -5.70 15.07 2.40
CA LEU A 34 -5.98 14.98 0.97
C LEU A 34 -5.86 16.33 0.27
N ARG A 35 -5.30 17.36 0.90
CA ARG A 35 -4.98 18.62 0.22
C ARG A 35 -3.78 18.44 -0.68
N ARG A 36 -3.73 19.21 -1.78
CA ARG A 36 -2.63 19.15 -2.77
C ARG A 36 -1.25 19.30 -2.13
N ALA A 37 -1.11 20.21 -1.17
CA ALA A 37 0.16 20.48 -0.50
C ALA A 37 0.66 19.26 0.29
N GLY A 38 1.75 18.64 -0.17
CA GLY A 38 2.35 17.46 0.45
C GLY A 38 1.62 16.14 0.15
N PHE A 39 0.63 16.13 -0.76
CA PHE A 39 -0.15 14.93 -1.10
C PHE A 39 0.73 13.76 -1.57
N SER A 40 1.51 14.00 -2.62
CA SER A 40 2.37 13.00 -3.26
C SER A 40 3.39 12.41 -2.28
N GLU A 41 4.06 13.25 -1.48
CA GLU A 41 5.02 12.82 -0.47
C GLU A 41 4.34 11.99 0.63
N ARG A 42 3.21 12.47 1.16
CA ARG A 42 2.49 11.82 2.25
C ARG A 42 2.00 10.42 1.90
N PHE A 43 1.46 10.25 0.70
CA PHE A 43 0.86 8.99 0.26
C PHE A 43 1.81 8.16 -0.60
N ASN A 44 3.06 8.60 -0.77
CA ASN A 44 4.05 7.98 -1.65
C ASN A 44 3.46 7.69 -3.04
N LEU A 45 2.96 8.73 -3.70
CA LEU A 45 2.37 8.69 -5.04
C LEU A 45 3.23 9.52 -6.02
N PRO A 46 3.35 9.14 -7.31
CA PRO A 46 4.24 9.84 -8.24
C PRO A 46 3.79 11.26 -8.61
N ALA A 47 2.53 11.64 -8.37
CA ALA A 47 2.09 13.03 -8.45
C ALA A 47 0.93 13.33 -7.48
N ALA A 48 0.62 14.62 -7.34
CA ALA A 48 -0.55 15.12 -6.62
C ALA A 48 -1.70 15.41 -7.58
N HIS A 49 -2.92 15.50 -7.04
CA HIS A 49 -4.08 16.00 -7.78
C HIS A 49 -4.00 17.53 -7.98
N ASP A 50 -4.73 18.07 -8.96
CA ASP A 50 -4.80 19.53 -9.23
C ASP A 50 -5.99 20.22 -8.54
N LEU A 51 -6.79 19.49 -7.76
CA LEU A 51 -7.90 20.05 -7.00
C LEU A 51 -7.45 21.10 -5.96
N ASP A 52 -8.03 22.30 -6.01
CA ASP A 52 -8.00 23.25 -4.90
C ASP A 52 -8.91 22.80 -3.74
N ASP A 53 -8.89 23.52 -2.62
CA ASP A 53 -9.67 23.16 -1.42
C ASP A 53 -11.19 23.06 -1.68
N VAL A 54 -11.74 23.92 -2.55
CA VAL A 54 -13.17 23.93 -2.88
C VAL A 54 -13.53 22.76 -3.79
N ALA A 55 -12.71 22.53 -4.82
CA ALA A 55 -12.85 21.42 -5.75
C ALA A 55 -12.70 20.08 -5.02
N LEU A 56 -11.70 19.94 -4.14
CA LEU A 56 -11.49 18.76 -3.30
C LEU A 56 -12.73 18.46 -2.46
N ALA A 57 -13.26 19.44 -1.73
CA ALA A 57 -14.46 19.25 -0.91
C ALA A 57 -15.66 18.79 -1.76
N ARG A 58 -15.87 19.42 -2.92
CA ARG A 58 -16.93 19.04 -3.86
C ARG A 58 -16.75 17.62 -4.40
N THR A 59 -15.53 17.25 -4.78
CA THR A 59 -15.19 15.91 -5.29
C THR A 59 -15.41 14.85 -4.21
N LEU A 60 -14.96 15.08 -2.98
CA LEU A 60 -15.20 14.17 -1.86
C LEU A 60 -16.70 14.01 -1.56
N MET A 61 -17.48 15.09 -1.58
CA MET A 61 -18.94 15.00 -1.44
C MET A 61 -19.61 14.27 -2.59
N ALA A 62 -19.09 14.38 -3.82
CA ALA A 62 -19.62 13.67 -4.99
C ALA A 62 -19.28 12.17 -4.93
N LEU A 63 -18.05 11.81 -4.53
CA LEU A 63 -17.64 10.43 -4.26
C LEU A 63 -18.49 9.82 -3.13
N ALA A 64 -18.74 10.58 -2.06
CA ALA A 64 -19.57 10.14 -0.94
C ALA A 64 -21.03 9.91 -1.35
N ARG A 65 -21.60 10.83 -2.15
CA ARG A 65 -22.97 10.67 -2.70
C ARG A 65 -23.11 9.47 -3.63
N ARG A 66 -22.05 9.10 -4.37
CA ARG A 66 -21.98 7.85 -5.15
C ARG A 66 -21.71 6.61 -4.29
N GLY A 67 -21.51 6.77 -2.98
CA GLY A 67 -21.21 5.68 -2.07
C GLY A 67 -19.82 5.08 -2.25
N LEU A 68 -18.87 5.81 -2.84
CA LEU A 68 -17.50 5.33 -3.11
C LEU A 68 -16.53 5.63 -1.98
N VAL A 69 -16.75 6.72 -1.25
CA VAL A 69 -16.04 7.03 -0.01
C VAL A 69 -17.02 7.20 1.13
N ARG A 70 -16.59 6.84 2.34
CA ARG A 70 -17.30 7.16 3.58
C ARG A 70 -16.74 8.47 4.13
N LEU A 71 -17.64 9.32 4.62
CA LEU A 71 -17.30 10.46 5.47
C LEU A 71 -17.79 10.10 6.87
N ARG A 72 -16.87 9.93 7.83
CA ARG A 72 -17.24 9.62 9.21
C ARG A 72 -17.46 10.91 9.98
N ASP A 73 -18.70 11.11 10.45
CA ASP A 73 -19.04 12.20 11.35
C ASP A 73 -18.29 12.04 12.69
N GLY A 74 -17.85 13.16 13.27
CA GLY A 74 -17.08 13.20 14.52
C GLY A 74 -15.56 13.22 14.28
N ASP A 75 -15.00 12.13 13.75
CA ASP A 75 -13.54 12.01 13.54
C ASP A 75 -13.06 12.72 12.26
N ALA A 76 -13.98 13.21 11.43
CA ALA A 76 -13.72 13.86 10.16
C ALA A 76 -12.70 13.05 9.33
N ARG A 77 -12.93 11.75 9.15
CA ARG A 77 -12.09 10.89 8.30
C ARG A 77 -12.82 10.48 7.03
N VAL A 78 -12.04 10.41 5.95
CA VAL A 78 -12.42 9.88 4.65
C VAL A 78 -11.80 8.50 4.50
N GLY A 79 -12.53 7.55 3.93
CA GLY A 79 -12.03 6.21 3.62
C GLY A 79 -12.80 5.56 2.48
N LEU A 80 -12.24 4.53 1.85
CA LEU A 80 -12.94 3.79 0.79
C LEU A 80 -14.09 2.95 1.34
N THR A 81 -15.25 2.99 0.68
CA THR A 81 -16.27 1.96 0.86
C THR A 81 -15.90 0.70 0.06
N PRO A 82 -16.56 -0.45 0.30
CA PRO A 82 -16.40 -1.62 -0.57
C PRO A 82 -16.69 -1.33 -2.05
N ALA A 83 -17.66 -0.46 -2.34
CA ALA A 83 -18.00 -0.08 -3.72
C ALA A 83 -16.90 0.77 -4.38
N GLY A 84 -16.37 1.77 -3.66
CA GLY A 84 -15.25 2.59 -4.16
C GLY A 84 -13.98 1.76 -4.36
N ALA A 85 -13.70 0.86 -3.43
CA ALA A 85 -12.58 -0.04 -3.55
C ALA A 85 -12.72 -1.04 -4.72
N ALA A 86 -13.93 -1.52 -5.01
CA ALA A 86 -14.16 -2.38 -6.18
C ALA A 86 -13.94 -1.63 -7.51
N LEU A 87 -14.26 -0.34 -7.59
CA LEU A 87 -13.92 0.47 -8.77
C LEU A 87 -12.42 0.72 -8.88
N TRP A 88 -11.77 1.03 -7.75
CA TRP A 88 -10.32 1.17 -7.69
C TRP A 88 -9.61 -0.11 -8.16
N ASP A 89 -10.06 -1.28 -7.72
CA ASP A 89 -9.51 -2.59 -8.10
C ASP A 89 -9.61 -2.85 -9.61
N ARG A 90 -10.70 -2.40 -10.25
CA ARG A 90 -10.88 -2.49 -11.71
C ARG A 90 -10.01 -1.52 -12.49
N GLU A 91 -9.79 -0.31 -11.97
CA GLU A 91 -8.91 0.67 -12.63
C GLU A 91 -7.43 0.31 -12.50
N ARG A 92 -7.02 -0.25 -11.36
CA ARG A 92 -5.61 -0.58 -11.09
C ARG A 92 -5.24 -2.01 -11.45
N LEU A 93 -6.20 -2.94 -11.55
CA LEU A 93 -5.99 -4.38 -11.75
C LEU A 93 -4.76 -4.93 -11.01
N PRO A 94 -4.66 -4.71 -9.68
CA PRO A 94 -3.51 -5.16 -8.93
C PRO A 94 -3.38 -6.68 -8.95
N THR A 95 -2.16 -7.17 -9.12
CA THR A 95 -1.83 -8.59 -8.88
C THR A 95 -1.71 -8.80 -7.38
N TRP A 96 -2.82 -9.14 -6.74
CA TRP A 96 -2.93 -9.24 -5.28
C TRP A 96 -2.04 -10.30 -4.65
N GLU A 97 -1.71 -11.37 -5.38
CA GLU A 97 -0.76 -12.40 -4.95
C GLU A 97 0.64 -11.82 -4.73
N ARG A 98 0.93 -10.66 -5.31
CA ARG A 98 2.19 -9.92 -5.14
C ARG A 98 2.11 -8.84 -4.06
N TYR A 99 0.93 -8.59 -3.49
CA TYR A 99 0.80 -7.62 -2.41
C TYR A 99 1.52 -8.11 -1.15
N CYS A 100 2.23 -7.19 -0.50
CA CYS A 100 2.91 -7.44 0.75
C CYS A 100 2.62 -6.29 1.73
N ALA A 101 2.26 -6.64 2.96
CA ALA A 101 2.12 -5.71 4.06
C ALA A 101 3.19 -6.03 5.10
N ASP A 102 3.93 -5.02 5.55
CA ASP A 102 4.92 -5.15 6.60
C ASP A 102 4.60 -4.22 7.78
N ALA A 103 4.92 -4.67 8.98
CA ALA A 103 4.76 -3.90 10.21
C ALA A 103 5.84 -4.29 11.21
N SER A 104 6.41 -3.30 11.89
CA SER A 104 7.33 -3.52 13.00
C SER A 104 6.67 -3.12 14.31
N TYR A 105 6.77 -3.95 15.34
CA TYR A 105 6.22 -3.67 16.67
C TYR A 105 7.10 -4.26 17.77
N GLU A 106 7.02 -3.68 18.97
CA GLU A 106 7.72 -4.19 20.15
C GLU A 106 6.95 -5.37 20.77
N ARG A 107 7.66 -6.44 21.12
CA ARG A 107 7.11 -7.64 21.75
C ARG A 107 8.17 -8.34 22.60
N ASP A 108 7.83 -8.69 23.84
CA ASP A 108 8.71 -9.40 24.79
C ASP A 108 10.11 -8.74 24.93
N GLY A 109 10.17 -7.40 24.97
CA GLY A 109 11.41 -6.64 25.15
C GLY A 109 12.30 -6.51 23.90
N GLY A 110 11.76 -6.80 22.71
CA GLY A 110 12.49 -6.59 21.45
C GLY A 110 11.55 -6.26 20.29
N TRP A 111 12.10 -5.70 19.22
CA TRP A 111 11.33 -5.41 18.00
C TRP A 111 11.19 -6.66 17.13
N GLU A 112 9.99 -6.86 16.59
CA GLU A 112 9.65 -7.91 15.65
C GLU A 112 9.11 -7.27 14.36
N LEU A 113 9.59 -7.77 13.23
CA LEU A 113 9.03 -7.47 11.91
C LEU A 113 8.04 -8.58 11.54
N SER A 114 6.81 -8.19 11.21
CA SER A 114 5.79 -9.04 10.60
C SER A 114 5.68 -8.70 9.12
N VAL A 115 5.74 -9.71 8.27
CA VAL A 115 5.56 -9.62 6.82
C VAL A 115 4.39 -10.51 6.44
N ARG A 116 3.38 -9.95 5.79
CA ARG A 116 2.17 -10.67 5.38
C ARG A 116 1.94 -10.56 3.88
N SER A 117 1.54 -11.66 3.26
CA SER A 117 1.16 -11.69 1.85
C SER A 117 0.17 -12.82 1.58
N PRO A 118 -0.70 -12.72 0.56
CA PRO A 118 -1.48 -13.86 0.10
C PRO A 118 -0.61 -15.00 -0.49
N SER A 119 0.67 -14.73 -0.77
CA SER A 119 1.62 -15.66 -1.37
C SER A 119 2.86 -15.85 -0.49
N GLU A 120 3.11 -17.09 -0.06
CA GLU A 120 4.32 -17.45 0.70
C GLU A 120 5.62 -17.08 -0.04
N PRO A 121 5.80 -17.43 -1.34
CA PRO A 121 7.00 -17.04 -2.09
C PRO A 121 7.26 -15.53 -2.08
N VAL A 122 6.20 -14.71 -2.15
CA VAL A 122 6.30 -13.24 -2.16
C VAL A 122 6.72 -12.71 -0.79
N ALA A 123 6.12 -13.19 0.29
CA ALA A 123 6.53 -12.81 1.65
C ALA A 123 8.00 -13.19 1.93
N ARG A 124 8.43 -14.40 1.51
CA ARG A 124 9.83 -14.85 1.66
C ARG A 124 10.79 -14.00 0.82
N ALA A 125 10.44 -13.71 -0.42
CA ALA A 125 11.25 -12.86 -1.30
C ALA A 125 11.43 -11.45 -0.71
N PHE A 126 10.34 -10.86 -0.19
CA PHE A 126 10.40 -9.56 0.49
C PHE A 126 11.35 -9.60 1.69
N LEU A 127 11.13 -10.52 2.64
CA LEU A 127 11.93 -10.58 3.87
C LEU A 127 13.41 -10.85 3.57
N ALA A 128 13.71 -11.74 2.62
CA ALA A 128 15.07 -12.03 2.19
C ALA A 128 15.77 -10.80 1.60
N ALA A 129 15.12 -10.09 0.68
CA ALA A 129 15.68 -8.88 0.09
C ALA A 129 15.82 -7.76 1.13
N ALA A 130 14.82 -7.58 1.98
CA ALA A 130 14.81 -6.52 2.98
C ALA A 130 15.91 -6.72 4.04
N SER A 131 16.16 -7.98 4.44
CA SER A 131 17.27 -8.33 5.34
C SER A 131 18.64 -8.17 4.65
N ALA A 132 18.80 -8.75 3.45
CA ALA A 132 20.08 -8.76 2.74
C ALA A 132 20.56 -7.36 2.29
N HIS A 133 19.63 -6.44 2.05
CA HIS A 133 19.91 -5.11 1.51
C HIS A 133 19.64 -3.96 2.50
N GLY A 134 19.56 -4.29 3.79
CA GLY A 134 19.60 -3.30 4.86
C GLY A 134 18.30 -2.51 5.08
N LEU A 135 17.18 -2.92 4.46
CA LEU A 135 15.87 -2.32 4.75
C LEU A 135 15.42 -2.63 6.19
N PHE A 136 15.68 -3.86 6.66
CA PHE A 136 15.49 -4.25 8.05
C PHE A 136 16.71 -4.99 8.58
N ALA A 137 17.11 -4.67 9.82
CA ALA A 137 18.19 -5.39 10.50
C ALA A 137 17.64 -6.66 11.17
N VAL A 138 17.30 -7.68 10.39
CA VAL A 138 16.83 -8.96 10.91
C VAL A 138 17.97 -9.69 11.63
N ASP A 139 17.71 -10.22 12.82
CA ASP A 139 18.67 -11.01 13.59
C ASP A 139 18.78 -12.41 12.99
N PRO A 140 19.94 -12.79 12.40
CA PRO A 140 20.11 -14.09 11.77
C PRO A 140 20.22 -15.25 12.77
N GLN A 141 20.45 -14.97 14.06
CA GLN A 141 20.51 -15.99 15.10
C GLN A 141 19.13 -16.42 15.56
N GLN A 142 18.13 -15.57 15.33
CA GLN A 142 16.74 -15.87 15.61
C GLN A 142 16.11 -16.52 14.38
N GLY A 143 15.40 -17.63 14.59
CA GLY A 143 14.62 -18.25 13.54
C GLY A 143 13.51 -17.33 13.02
N ILE A 144 12.99 -17.64 11.84
CA ILE A 144 11.80 -16.99 11.29
C ILE A 144 10.60 -17.85 11.66
N ASP A 145 9.64 -17.29 12.39
CA ASP A 145 8.35 -17.92 12.63
C ASP A 145 7.45 -17.70 11.40
N ALA A 146 6.71 -18.74 11.01
CA ALA A 146 5.95 -18.77 9.77
C ALA A 146 4.61 -19.48 9.99
N ARG A 147 3.53 -18.86 9.52
CA ARG A 147 2.18 -19.42 9.66
C ARG A 147 1.21 -18.94 8.59
N TRP A 148 0.20 -19.75 8.35
CA TRP A 148 -0.98 -19.35 7.57
C TRP A 148 -2.05 -18.78 8.49
N LEU A 149 -2.70 -17.73 8.02
CA LEU A 149 -3.83 -17.07 8.66
C LEU A 149 -5.02 -17.15 7.70
N ASP A 150 -6.17 -17.56 8.22
CA ASP A 150 -7.40 -17.65 7.45
C ASP A 150 -8.23 -16.37 7.57
N ASP A 151 -8.83 -15.96 6.46
CA ASP A 151 -9.77 -14.83 6.38
C ASP A 151 -9.23 -13.55 7.03
N VAL A 152 -8.08 -13.06 6.57
CA VAL A 152 -7.42 -11.86 7.10
C VAL A 152 -7.55 -10.68 6.14
N ALA A 153 -7.83 -9.50 6.67
CA ALA A 153 -7.74 -8.26 5.90
C ALA A 153 -6.30 -7.74 5.89
N LEU A 154 -5.72 -7.54 4.70
CA LEU A 154 -4.43 -6.86 4.54
C LEU A 154 -4.56 -5.38 4.19
N VAL A 155 -5.71 -4.98 3.68
CA VAL A 155 -6.14 -3.58 3.54
C VAL A 155 -7.56 -3.44 4.10
N PRO A 156 -8.00 -2.24 4.52
CA PRO A 156 -9.23 -2.07 5.29
C PRO A 156 -10.51 -2.65 4.66
N TRP A 157 -10.53 -2.80 3.33
CA TRP A 157 -11.70 -3.19 2.55
C TRP A 157 -11.58 -4.55 1.85
N ARG A 158 -10.42 -5.21 1.89
CA ARG A 158 -10.19 -6.51 1.22
C ARG A 158 -9.77 -7.58 2.21
N ARG A 159 -10.57 -8.64 2.31
CA ARG A 159 -10.23 -9.87 3.04
C ARG A 159 -9.65 -10.89 2.08
N PHE A 160 -8.65 -11.62 2.57
CA PHE A 160 -7.97 -12.67 1.85
C PHE A 160 -8.28 -13.98 2.54
N ARG A 161 -8.70 -14.96 1.76
CA ARG A 161 -9.04 -16.29 2.28
C ARG A 161 -7.86 -16.92 3.03
N ALA A 162 -6.65 -16.76 2.50
CA ALA A 162 -5.42 -17.23 3.10
C ALA A 162 -4.35 -16.14 3.00
N VAL A 163 -3.65 -15.91 4.11
CA VAL A 163 -2.50 -14.99 4.21
C VAL A 163 -1.36 -15.75 4.88
N PHE A 164 -0.20 -15.71 4.28
CA PHE A 164 1.03 -16.18 4.89
C PHE A 164 1.71 -15.05 5.67
N GLU A 165 2.04 -15.31 6.93
CA GLU A 165 2.76 -14.38 7.81
C GLU A 165 4.13 -14.94 8.15
N LEU A 166 5.17 -14.13 7.97
CA LEU A 166 6.51 -14.34 8.49
C LEU A 166 6.79 -13.34 9.62
N ARG A 167 7.40 -13.82 10.70
CA ARG A 167 7.84 -12.98 11.82
C ARG A 167 9.32 -13.19 12.07
N ALA A 168 10.05 -12.09 12.16
CA ALA A 168 11.49 -12.11 12.37
C ALA A 168 11.88 -11.08 13.43
N ARG A 169 12.80 -11.45 14.33
CA ARG A 169 13.35 -10.52 15.32
C ARG A 169 14.27 -9.51 14.64
N LEU A 170 14.19 -8.25 15.06
CA LEU A 170 15.11 -7.20 14.64
C LEU A 170 16.25 -7.07 15.66
N VAL A 171 17.45 -6.77 15.17
CA VAL A 171 18.64 -6.54 16.00
C VAL A 171 18.41 -5.29 16.87
N PRO A 172 18.46 -5.40 18.21
CA PRO A 172 18.26 -4.26 19.10
C PRO A 172 19.28 -3.14 18.86
N GLY A 173 18.81 -1.90 18.84
CA GLY A 173 19.69 -0.72 18.68
C GLY A 173 20.37 -0.63 17.30
N ALA A 174 20.03 -1.50 16.34
CA ALA A 174 20.50 -1.35 14.98
C ALA A 174 19.94 -0.03 14.41
N SER A 175 20.85 0.92 14.16
CA SER A 175 20.52 2.13 13.41
C SER A 175 20.16 1.77 11.96
N ALA A 176 19.46 2.68 11.28
CA ALA A 176 19.19 2.56 9.86
C ALA A 176 20.49 2.23 9.10
N ARG A 177 20.56 1.03 8.52
CA ARG A 177 21.63 0.68 7.58
C ARG A 177 21.41 1.48 6.31
N GLN A 178 22.50 1.74 5.56
CA GLN A 178 22.34 2.25 4.21
C GLN A 178 21.57 1.22 3.39
N VAL A 179 20.38 1.58 2.93
CA VAL A 179 19.51 0.70 2.14
C VAL A 179 20.02 0.67 0.70
N ASP A 180 20.31 -0.53 0.19
CA ASP A 180 20.62 -0.72 -1.24
C ASP A 180 19.31 -0.84 -2.04
N TRP A 181 18.74 0.32 -2.36
CA TRP A 181 17.49 0.40 -3.12
C TRP A 181 17.61 -0.25 -4.50
N ALA A 182 18.74 -0.13 -5.18
CA ALA A 182 18.91 -0.72 -6.50
C ALA A 182 18.83 -2.25 -6.45
N ALA A 183 19.48 -2.87 -5.46
CA ALA A 183 19.43 -4.32 -5.26
C ALA A 183 18.04 -4.82 -4.82
N ILE A 184 17.30 -4.04 -4.03
CA ILE A 184 15.91 -4.34 -3.67
C ILE A 184 15.03 -4.31 -4.92
N GLN A 185 15.12 -3.24 -5.70
CA GLN A 185 14.32 -3.06 -6.91
C GLN A 185 14.58 -4.18 -7.94
N ALA A 186 15.84 -4.60 -8.12
CA ALA A 186 16.20 -5.68 -9.03
C ALA A 186 15.63 -7.06 -8.64
N ARG A 187 15.31 -7.28 -7.36
CA ARG A 187 14.73 -8.54 -6.83
C ARG A 187 13.23 -8.44 -6.58
N ARG A 188 12.62 -7.29 -6.81
CA ARG A 188 11.25 -7.01 -6.41
C ARG A 188 10.27 -7.85 -7.23
N VAL A 189 9.59 -8.75 -6.53
CA VAL A 189 8.45 -9.53 -7.05
C VAL A 189 7.15 -9.21 -6.30
N TRP A 190 7.17 -8.16 -5.49
CA TRP A 190 6.07 -7.70 -4.64
C TRP A 190 5.75 -6.24 -4.90
N TRP A 191 4.63 -5.77 -4.35
CA TRP A 191 4.31 -4.36 -4.18
C TRP A 191 3.67 -4.14 -2.80
N ARG A 192 3.90 -2.98 -2.21
CA ARG A 192 3.40 -2.59 -0.88
C ARG A 192 2.65 -1.27 -0.89
N THR A 193 3.01 -0.42 -1.83
CA THR A 193 2.44 0.92 -1.99
C THR A 193 1.93 1.10 -3.41
N ILE A 194 1.07 2.08 -3.62
CA ILE A 194 0.53 2.39 -4.94
C ILE A 194 1.63 2.75 -5.93
N ASN A 195 2.66 3.48 -5.52
CA ASN A 195 3.79 3.78 -6.40
C ASN A 195 4.54 2.51 -6.84
N GLU A 196 4.73 1.54 -5.94
CA GLU A 196 5.32 0.25 -6.32
C GLU A 196 4.42 -0.52 -7.31
N LEU A 197 3.09 -0.48 -7.13
CA LEU A 197 2.11 -1.07 -8.04
C LEU A 197 2.13 -0.40 -9.43
N CYS A 198 2.16 0.93 -9.49
CA CYS A 198 2.21 1.67 -10.76
C CYS A 198 3.46 1.33 -11.58
N VAL A 199 4.62 1.18 -10.92
CA VAL A 199 5.84 0.75 -11.62
C VAL A 199 5.65 -0.65 -12.21
N GLU A 200 5.12 -1.61 -11.46
CA GLU A 200 4.88 -2.98 -11.95
C GLU A 200 4.03 -3.00 -13.23
N LEU A 201 2.95 -2.23 -13.22
CA LEU A 201 2.02 -2.11 -14.32
C LEU A 201 2.67 -1.58 -15.62
N GLU A 202 3.58 -0.62 -15.50
CA GLU A 202 4.36 -0.13 -16.66
C GLU A 202 5.24 -1.24 -17.27
N TRP A 203 5.81 -2.12 -16.45
CA TRP A 203 6.62 -3.25 -16.94
C TRP A 203 5.78 -4.28 -17.69
N MET A 204 4.55 -4.54 -17.22
CA MET A 204 3.66 -5.53 -17.84
C MET A 204 3.22 -5.11 -19.24
N LEU A 205 2.97 -3.82 -19.48
CA LEU A 205 2.49 -3.33 -20.78
C LEU A 205 3.57 -3.11 -21.83
N ARG A 206 4.86 -3.12 -21.42
CA ARG A 206 5.99 -3.05 -22.37
C ARG A 206 6.36 -4.42 -22.95
N ARG A 207 5.69 -5.50 -22.54
CA ARG A 207 5.89 -6.86 -23.02
C ARG A 207 4.75 -7.28 -23.95
#